data_AF-A0A556MMN3-F1
#
_entry.id   AF-A0A556MMN3-F1
#
_cell.length_a   1.000
_cell.length_b   1.000
_cell.length_c   1.000
_cell.angle_alpha   90.00
_cell.angle_beta   90.00
_cell.angle_gamma   90.00
#
_symmetry.space_group_name_H-M   'P 1'
#
loop_
_entity.id
_entity.type
_entity.pdbx_description
1 polymer ?
#
loop_
_entity_poly.entity_id
_entity_poly.type
_entity_poly.pdbx_seq_one_letter_code
_entity_poly.pdbx_strand_id
1 'polypeptide(L)'
;MIKPAPDKWSVAECVKHIAAAEKELWAMAEPALTQAPNPEKKENLIFKDDDSLVNAVEDRTHKSKTFAALEPANSPYKTVPEALAAFKANREKLISFVKNTRADLRNHILILPVGTFDSYQFILLIAAHSNRHTRQIDEVKMNTNFPKL
;
A
#
# COMPACT_ATOMS: atom_id res chain seq x y z
N MET A 1 -2.46 18.19 14.14
CA MET A 1 -1.27 17.78 13.34
C MET A 1 -1.19 18.72 12.15
N ILE A 2 0.00 19.27 11.87
CA ILE A 2 0.18 20.31 10.84
C ILE A 2 0.18 19.68 9.45
N LYS A 3 -0.52 20.33 8.51
CA LYS A 3 -0.48 20.02 7.08
C LYS A 3 0.53 20.94 6.39
N PRO A 4 1.32 20.46 5.42
CA PRO A 4 2.20 21.31 4.61
C PRO A 4 1.45 22.36 3.78
N ALA A 5 0.24 22.03 3.31
CA ALA A 5 -0.67 22.88 2.56
C ALA A 5 -2.10 22.30 2.65
N PRO A 6 -3.17 23.05 2.31
CA PRO A 6 -4.55 22.58 2.43
C PRO A 6 -4.86 21.27 1.68
N ASP A 7 -4.22 21.06 0.52
CA ASP A 7 -4.37 19.88 -0.35
C ASP A 7 -3.38 18.75 0.00
N LYS A 8 -2.59 18.89 1.07
CA LYS A 8 -1.56 17.93 1.46
C LYS A 8 -1.94 17.21 2.75
N TRP A 9 -1.54 15.95 2.82
CA TRP A 9 -1.71 15.15 4.02
C TRP A 9 -0.67 15.51 5.07
N SER A 10 -1.12 15.59 6.31
CA SER A 10 -0.29 15.59 7.52
C SER A 10 0.32 14.21 7.76
N VAL A 11 1.27 14.14 8.71
CA VAL A 11 1.83 12.85 9.18
C VAL A 11 0.73 11.90 9.67
N ALA A 12 -0.27 12.43 10.39
CA ALA A 12 -1.36 11.61 10.94
C ALA A 12 -2.23 11.01 9.82
N GLU A 13 -2.51 11.82 8.80
CA GLU A 13 -3.28 11.36 7.65
C GLU A 13 -2.52 10.31 6.84
N CYS A 14 -1.21 10.46 6.67
CA CYS A 14 -0.37 9.43 6.04
C CYS A 14 -0.40 8.12 6.82
N VAL A 15 -0.28 8.18 8.16
CA VAL A 15 -0.33 6.98 9.02
C VAL A 15 -1.70 6.31 8.98
N LYS A 16 -2.79 7.08 9.04
CA LYS A 16 -4.15 6.55 8.92
C LYS A 16 -4.40 5.90 7.56
N HIS A 17 -3.91 6.51 6.49
CA HIS A 17 -4.01 5.96 5.15
C HIS A 17 -3.26 4.64 5.04
N ILE A 18 -1.98 4.59 5.44
CA ILE A 18 -1.19 3.37 5.25
C ILE A 18 -1.69 2.20 6.11
N ALA A 19 -2.21 2.49 7.30
CA ALA A 19 -2.85 1.47 8.14
C ALA A 19 -4.09 0.85 7.47
N ALA A 20 -4.93 1.67 6.83
CA ALA A 20 -6.11 1.19 6.12
C ALA A 20 -5.71 0.45 4.83
N ALA A 21 -4.76 1.02 4.07
CA ALA A 21 -4.28 0.44 2.82
C ALA A 21 -3.63 -0.94 3.02
N GLU A 22 -2.82 -1.14 4.06
CA GLU A 22 -2.20 -2.44 4.37
C GLU A 22 -3.25 -3.57 4.47
N LYS A 23 -4.35 -3.29 5.18
CA LYS A 23 -5.45 -4.24 5.38
C LYS A 23 -6.23 -4.47 4.08
N GLU A 24 -6.66 -3.39 3.44
CA GLU A 24 -7.57 -3.48 2.30
C GLU A 24 -6.88 -4.04 1.06
N LEU A 25 -5.60 -3.68 0.82
CA LEU A 25 -4.83 -4.27 -0.28
C LEU A 25 -4.61 -5.77 -0.04
N TRP A 26 -4.29 -6.20 1.19
CA TRP A 26 -4.20 -7.64 1.46
C TRP A 26 -5.53 -8.36 1.23
N ALA A 27 -6.64 -7.77 1.66
CA ALA A 27 -7.99 -8.32 1.44
C ALA A 27 -8.37 -8.43 -0.04
N MET A 28 -7.77 -7.60 -0.93
CA MET A 28 -7.93 -7.74 -2.38
C MET A 28 -7.09 -8.89 -2.95
N ALA A 29 -5.95 -9.20 -2.34
CA ALA A 29 -4.98 -10.18 -2.84
C ALA A 29 -5.28 -11.62 -2.40
N GLU A 30 -5.64 -11.78 -1.13
CA GLU A 30 -5.88 -13.08 -0.50
C GLU A 30 -6.89 -13.95 -1.28
N PRO A 31 -8.02 -13.43 -1.82
CA PRO A 31 -8.96 -14.24 -2.58
C PRO A 31 -8.39 -14.84 -3.88
N ALA A 32 -7.40 -14.19 -4.51
CA ALA A 32 -6.80 -14.73 -5.74
C ALA A 32 -6.05 -16.04 -5.47
N LEU A 33 -5.51 -16.20 -4.25
CA LEU A 33 -4.76 -17.39 -3.82
C LEU A 33 -5.65 -18.58 -3.47
N THR A 34 -6.96 -18.37 -3.29
CA THR A 34 -7.93 -19.46 -3.01
C THR A 34 -8.60 -19.98 -4.27
N GLN A 35 -8.46 -19.28 -5.40
CA GLN A 35 -8.97 -19.68 -6.70
C GLN A 35 -7.98 -20.60 -7.42
N ALA A 36 -8.41 -21.27 -8.49
CA ALA A 36 -7.47 -22.01 -9.34
C ALA A 36 -6.43 -21.05 -9.96
N PRO A 37 -5.16 -21.48 -10.12
CA PRO A 37 -4.17 -20.72 -10.86
C PRO A 37 -4.66 -20.37 -12.28
N ASN A 38 -4.35 -19.18 -12.75
CA ASN A 38 -4.78 -18.63 -14.02
C ASN A 38 -3.60 -17.98 -14.80
N PRO A 39 -2.54 -18.76 -15.09
CA PRO A 39 -1.31 -18.27 -15.71
C PRO A 39 -1.51 -17.70 -17.12
N GLU A 40 -2.58 -18.07 -17.81
CA GLU A 40 -2.96 -17.52 -19.11
C GLU A 40 -3.19 -16.01 -19.06
N LYS A 41 -3.51 -15.45 -17.88
CA LYS A 41 -3.73 -14.01 -17.71
C LYS A 41 -2.44 -13.18 -17.57
N LYS A 42 -1.28 -13.82 -17.45
CA LYS A 42 0.02 -13.14 -17.26
C LYS A 42 0.40 -12.20 -18.40
N GLU A 43 -0.10 -12.44 -19.61
CA GLU A 43 0.14 -11.55 -20.74
C GLU A 43 -0.36 -10.12 -20.48
N ASN A 44 -1.37 -9.97 -19.63
CA ASN A 44 -2.01 -8.69 -19.29
C ASN A 44 -1.35 -7.95 -18.12
N LEU A 45 -0.30 -8.51 -17.51
CA LEU A 45 0.43 -7.82 -16.43
C LEU A 45 0.90 -6.44 -16.88
N ILE A 46 0.56 -5.41 -16.09
CA ILE A 46 0.94 -4.02 -16.37
C ILE A 46 2.46 -3.81 -16.27
N PHE A 47 3.13 -4.57 -15.39
CA PHE A 47 4.57 -4.58 -15.23
C PHE A 47 5.11 -5.98 -15.57
N LYS A 48 6.13 -6.04 -16.43
CA LYS A 48 6.75 -7.30 -16.84
C LYS A 48 7.84 -7.78 -15.88
N ASP A 49 8.32 -6.90 -15.01
CA ASP A 49 9.31 -7.18 -13.98
C ASP A 49 8.93 -6.49 -12.65
N ASP A 50 9.51 -6.99 -11.57
CA ASP A 50 9.18 -6.54 -10.22
C ASP A 50 9.77 -5.17 -9.88
N ASP A 51 10.97 -4.87 -10.39
CA ASP A 51 11.67 -3.61 -10.11
C ASP A 51 10.92 -2.43 -10.72
N SER A 52 10.44 -2.57 -11.96
CA SER A 52 9.60 -1.58 -12.61
C SER A 52 8.32 -1.28 -11.82
N LEU A 53 7.69 -2.32 -11.26
CA LEU A 53 6.52 -2.14 -10.39
C LEU A 53 6.89 -1.38 -9.11
N VAL A 54 7.93 -1.80 -8.40
CA VAL A 54 8.34 -1.18 -7.13
C VAL A 54 8.73 0.27 -7.37
N ASN A 55 9.53 0.56 -8.39
CA ASN A 55 9.94 1.90 -8.76
C ASN A 55 8.75 2.80 -9.10
N ALA A 56 7.79 2.29 -9.89
CA ALA A 56 6.59 3.04 -10.25
C ALA A 56 5.71 3.36 -9.02
N VAL A 57 5.53 2.40 -8.11
CA VAL A 57 4.75 2.59 -6.88
C VAL A 57 5.44 3.57 -5.93
N GLU A 58 6.77 3.49 -5.82
CA GLU A 58 7.54 4.35 -4.93
C GLU A 58 7.74 5.79 -5.45
N ASP A 59 7.54 6.04 -6.75
CA ASP A 59 7.82 7.33 -7.40
C ASP A 59 6.90 8.47 -6.92
N ARG A 60 7.44 9.30 -6.04
CA ARG A 60 6.77 10.46 -5.42
C ARG A 60 6.53 11.64 -6.37
N THR A 61 7.10 11.64 -7.57
CA THR A 61 6.93 12.73 -8.55
C THR A 61 5.52 12.76 -9.15
N HIS A 62 4.86 11.60 -9.20
CA HIS A 62 3.50 11.45 -9.69
C HIS A 62 2.47 11.56 -8.55
N LYS A 63 1.40 12.33 -8.77
CA LYS A 63 0.27 12.41 -7.84
C LYS A 63 -0.80 11.39 -8.25
N SER A 64 -1.13 10.47 -7.34
CA SER A 64 -2.28 9.58 -7.50
C SER A 64 -3.37 9.99 -6.51
N LYS A 65 -4.62 10.02 -6.97
CA LYS A 65 -5.78 10.16 -6.08
C LYS A 65 -6.14 8.77 -5.57
N THR A 66 -6.22 8.63 -4.26
CA THR A 66 -6.69 7.39 -3.64
C THR A 66 -8.19 7.23 -3.85
N PHE A 67 -8.71 6.01 -3.71
CA PHE A 67 -10.14 5.77 -3.67
C PHE A 67 -10.75 6.33 -2.38
N ALA A 68 -12.02 6.72 -2.44
CA ALA A 68 -12.72 7.36 -1.32
C ALA A 68 -12.61 6.57 -0.01
N ALA A 69 -12.68 5.24 -0.05
CA ALA A 69 -12.56 4.39 1.13
C ALA A 69 -11.20 4.45 1.84
N LEU A 70 -10.14 4.86 1.11
CA LEU A 70 -8.77 4.99 1.63
C LEU A 70 -8.36 6.46 1.82
N GLU A 71 -9.26 7.42 1.59
CA GLU A 71 -9.01 8.80 1.97
C GLU A 71 -8.84 8.89 3.50
N PRO A 72 -7.84 9.62 4.02
CA PRO A 72 -7.59 9.72 5.46
C PRO A 72 -8.80 10.21 6.26
N ALA A 73 -9.63 11.05 5.65
CA ALA A 73 -10.87 11.57 6.25
C ALA A 73 -11.92 10.48 6.50
N ASN A 74 -11.88 9.40 5.74
CA ASN A 74 -12.79 8.25 5.85
C ASN A 74 -12.14 7.07 6.59
N SER A 75 -10.94 7.27 7.15
CA SER A 75 -10.23 6.21 7.86
C SER A 75 -11.04 5.70 9.06
N PRO A 76 -11.10 4.38 9.29
CA PRO A 76 -11.76 3.82 10.47
C PRO A 76 -11.02 4.17 11.77
N TYR A 77 -9.75 4.60 11.68
CA TYR A 77 -8.92 4.89 12.84
C TYR A 77 -9.12 6.32 13.33
N LYS A 78 -9.51 6.46 14.60
CA LYS A 78 -9.74 7.76 15.24
C LYS A 78 -8.41 8.42 15.58
N THR A 79 -7.42 7.64 16.00
CA THR A 79 -6.12 8.15 16.49
C THR A 79 -4.91 7.56 15.75
N VAL A 80 -3.76 8.25 15.85
CA VAL A 80 -2.49 7.74 15.28
C VAL A 80 -2.00 6.47 15.98
N PRO A 81 -2.02 6.35 17.32
CA PRO A 81 -1.65 5.11 18.00
C PRO A 81 -2.50 3.90 17.57
N GLU A 82 -3.81 4.11 17.40
CA GLU A 82 -4.73 3.08 16.90
C GLU A 82 -4.37 2.64 15.48
N ALA A 83 -4.15 3.58 14.57
CA ALA A 83 -3.72 3.30 13.20
C ALA A 83 -2.37 2.56 13.17
N LEU A 84 -1.39 2.98 13.97
CA LEU A 84 -0.09 2.31 14.06
C LEU A 84 -0.19 0.89 14.59
N ALA A 85 -1.01 0.66 15.63
CA ALA A 85 -1.24 -0.67 16.18
C ALA A 85 -1.87 -1.59 15.13
N ALA A 86 -2.88 -1.10 14.41
CA ALA A 86 -3.52 -1.86 13.34
C ALA A 86 -2.57 -2.15 12.17
N PHE A 87 -1.79 -1.16 11.72
CA PHE A 87 -0.78 -1.35 10.69
C PHE A 87 0.23 -2.43 11.07
N LYS A 88 0.81 -2.35 12.28
CA LYS A 88 1.78 -3.33 12.78
C LYS A 88 1.19 -4.75 12.83
N ALA A 89 -0.02 -4.89 13.37
CA ALA A 89 -0.68 -6.19 13.46
C ALA A 89 -0.94 -6.81 12.08
N ASN A 90 -1.36 -5.99 11.09
CA ASN A 90 -1.56 -6.49 9.71
C ASN A 90 -0.24 -6.80 9.02
N ARG A 91 0.80 -5.96 9.22
CA ARG A 91 2.14 -6.19 8.70
C ARG A 91 2.75 -7.48 9.25
N GLU A 92 2.58 -7.78 10.53
CA GLU A 92 3.04 -9.03 11.13
C GLU A 92 2.37 -10.25 10.49
N LYS A 93 1.05 -10.18 10.23
CA LYS A 93 0.33 -11.25 9.51
C LYS A 93 0.86 -11.42 8.09
N LEU A 94 1.05 -10.34 7.35
CA LEU A 94 1.58 -10.40 5.98
C LEU A 94 3.02 -10.94 5.94
N ILE A 95 3.89 -10.51 6.86
CA ILE A 95 5.24 -11.05 7.01
C ILE A 95 5.19 -12.55 7.33
N SER A 96 4.31 -12.96 8.25
CA SER A 96 4.13 -14.37 8.59
C SER A 96 3.66 -15.19 7.39
N PHE A 97 2.70 -14.68 6.62
CA PHE A 97 2.26 -15.31 5.37
C PHE A 97 3.44 -15.45 4.39
N VAL A 98 4.15 -14.37 4.08
CA VAL A 98 5.27 -14.40 3.11
C VAL A 98 6.38 -15.35 3.53
N LYS A 99 6.69 -15.45 4.82
CA LYS A 99 7.74 -16.36 5.33
C LYS A 99 7.36 -17.83 5.26
N ASN A 100 6.08 -18.16 5.32
CA ASN A 100 5.61 -19.55 5.51
C ASN A 100 4.81 -20.10 4.33
N THR A 101 4.40 -19.25 3.39
CA THR A 101 3.55 -19.65 2.28
C THR A 101 4.27 -20.61 1.33
N ARG A 102 3.49 -21.58 0.80
CA ARG A 102 3.88 -22.44 -0.32
C ARG A 102 3.00 -22.19 -1.55
N ALA A 103 2.17 -21.16 -1.51
CA ALA A 103 1.28 -20.82 -2.61
C ALA A 103 2.08 -20.37 -3.83
N ASP A 104 1.57 -20.68 -5.02
CA ASP A 104 2.17 -20.26 -6.28
C ASP A 104 1.80 -18.79 -6.60
N LEU A 105 2.46 -17.86 -5.91
CA LEU A 105 2.15 -16.44 -6.00
C LEU A 105 2.24 -15.86 -7.42
N ARG A 106 2.96 -16.52 -8.32
CA ARG A 106 3.15 -16.06 -9.71
C ARG A 106 2.03 -16.49 -10.63
N ASN A 107 1.34 -17.59 -10.35
CA ASN A 107 0.27 -18.11 -11.22
C ASN A 107 -1.15 -17.72 -10.76
N HIS A 108 -1.27 -16.94 -9.68
CA HIS A 108 -2.55 -16.34 -9.25
C HIS A 108 -2.58 -14.85 -9.61
N ILE A 109 -3.36 -14.51 -10.64
CA ILE A 109 -3.43 -13.18 -11.24
C ILE A 109 -4.67 -12.43 -10.74
N LEU A 110 -4.44 -11.21 -10.24
CA LEU A 110 -5.43 -10.24 -9.80
C LEU A 110 -5.71 -9.27 -10.96
N ILE A 111 -6.98 -9.05 -11.25
CA ILE A 111 -7.42 -8.00 -12.19
C ILE A 111 -8.19 -6.97 -11.39
N LEU A 112 -7.62 -5.77 -11.28
CA LEU A 112 -8.20 -4.64 -10.55
C LEU A 112 -8.39 -3.45 -11.50
N PRO A 113 -9.24 -2.47 -11.16
CA PRO A 113 -9.39 -1.26 -11.98
C PRO A 113 -8.08 -0.49 -12.22
N VAL A 114 -7.10 -0.66 -11.33
CA VAL A 114 -5.77 -0.01 -11.41
C VAL A 114 -4.75 -0.79 -12.23
N GLY A 115 -5.07 -2.02 -12.64
CA GLY A 115 -4.16 -2.87 -13.41
C GLY A 115 -4.27 -4.35 -13.06
N THR A 116 -3.47 -5.14 -13.78
CA THR A 116 -3.37 -6.58 -13.60
C THR A 116 -2.00 -6.94 -13.03
N PHE A 117 -2.00 -7.75 -11.98
CA PHE A 117 -0.81 -8.10 -11.20
C PHE A 117 -0.84 -9.59 -10.91
N ASP A 118 0.33 -10.23 -10.84
CA ASP A 118 0.40 -11.51 -10.13
C ASP A 118 0.38 -11.26 -8.61
N SER A 119 0.06 -12.28 -7.82
CA SER A 119 -0.07 -12.12 -6.37
C SER A 119 1.26 -11.74 -5.70
N TYR A 120 2.40 -12.14 -6.29
CA TYR A 120 3.71 -11.72 -5.80
C TYR A 120 3.95 -10.22 -6.00
N GLN A 121 3.71 -9.72 -7.21
CA GLN A 121 3.74 -8.31 -7.58
C GLN A 121 2.81 -7.48 -6.70
N PHE A 122 1.61 -7.98 -6.40
CA PHE A 122 0.68 -7.26 -5.55
C PHE A 122 1.15 -7.18 -4.08
N ILE A 123 1.82 -8.21 -3.57
CA ILE A 123 2.47 -8.16 -2.25
C ILE A 123 3.62 -7.14 -2.25
N LEU A 124 4.44 -7.10 -3.31
CA LEU A 124 5.48 -6.09 -3.47
C LEU A 124 4.89 -4.67 -3.51
N LEU A 125 3.76 -4.48 -4.19
CA LEU A 125 3.03 -3.20 -4.22
C LEU A 125 2.66 -2.75 -2.80
N ILE A 126 2.16 -3.64 -1.94
CA ILE A 126 1.83 -3.31 -0.53
C ILE A 126 3.06 -2.78 0.22
N ALA A 127 4.21 -3.45 0.05
CA ALA A 127 5.46 -3.04 0.67
C ALA A 127 5.97 -1.70 0.11
N ALA A 128 6.03 -1.55 -1.21
CA ALA A 128 6.44 -0.34 -1.90
C ALA A 128 5.55 0.86 -1.54
N HIS A 129 4.24 0.66 -1.40
CA HIS A 129 3.29 1.69 -0.98
C HIS A 129 3.59 2.21 0.43
N SER A 130 4.05 1.32 1.32
CA SER A 130 4.51 1.73 2.66
C SER A 130 5.77 2.59 2.60
N ASN A 131 6.73 2.23 1.74
CA ASN A 131 7.95 3.02 1.55
C ASN A 131 7.61 4.41 0.98
N ARG A 132 6.73 4.46 -0.02
CA ARG A 132 6.21 5.71 -0.60
C ARG A 132 5.66 6.64 0.49
N HIS A 133 4.79 6.13 1.37
CA HIS A 133 4.18 6.96 2.42
C HIS A 133 5.12 7.27 3.58
N THR A 134 6.14 6.44 3.81
CA THR A 134 7.23 6.77 4.75
C THR A 134 8.02 7.98 4.24
N ARG A 135 8.39 7.99 2.95
CA ARG A 135 9.03 9.15 2.31
C ARG A 135 8.14 10.40 2.37
N GLN A 136 6.84 10.24 2.15
CA GLN A 136 5.88 11.35 2.29
C GLN A 136 5.85 11.93 3.71
N ILE A 137 5.93 11.07 4.74
CA ILE A 137 6.01 11.53 6.13
C ILE A 137 7.29 12.33 6.37
N ASP A 138 8.41 11.90 5.81
CA ASP A 138 9.68 12.62 5.95
C ASP A 138 9.66 13.96 5.18
N GLU A 139 9.06 14.01 3.99
CA GLU A 139 8.79 15.25 3.25
C GLU A 139 7.99 16.26 4.12
N VAL A 140 6.96 15.78 4.83
CA VAL A 140 6.14 16.63 5.71
C VAL A 140 6.95 17.16 6.89
N LYS A 141 7.79 16.33 7.51
CA LYS A 141 8.66 16.74 8.64
C LYS A 141 9.72 17.76 8.24
N MET A 142 10.17 17.73 6.98
CA MET A 142 11.15 18.69 6.45
C MET A 142 10.53 20.05 6.10
N ASN A 143 9.20 20.19 6.11
CA ASN A 143 8.54 21.46 5.82
C ASN A 143 8.88 22.50 6.90
N THR A 144 9.13 23.75 6.50
CA THR A 144 9.51 24.85 7.41
C THR A 144 8.47 25.13 8.49
N ASN A 145 7.20 24.82 8.22
CA ASN A 145 6.09 25.03 9.14
C ASN A 145 5.89 23.85 10.11
N PHE A 146 6.66 22.77 9.98
CA PHE A 146 6.59 21.65 10.89
C PHE A 146 7.33 21.98 12.20
N PRO A 147 6.78 21.67 13.39
CA PRO A 147 7.42 21.97 14.66
C PRO A 147 8.78 21.28 14.73
N LYS A 148 9.84 22.07 14.93
CA LYS A 148 11.17 21.54 15.22
C LYS A 148 11.22 21.19 16.70
N LEU A 149 11.80 20.03 17.01
CA LEU A 149 12.11 19.62 18.38
C LEU A 149 13.13 20.58 19.00
#